data_AF-A0A450SSY9-F1
#
_entry.id   AF-A0A450SSY9-F1
#
_cell.length_a   1.000
_cell.length_b   1.000
_cell.length_c   1.000
_cell.angle_alpha   90.00
_cell.angle_beta   90.00
_cell.angle_gamma   90.00
#
_symmetry.space_group_name_H-M   'P 1'
#
loop_
_entity.id
_entity.type
_entity.pdbx_description
1 polymer ?
#
loop_
_entity_poly.entity_id
_entity_poly.type
_entity_poly.pdbx_seq_one_letter_code
_entity_poly.pdbx_strand_id
1 'polypeptide(L)'
;MTATAADAHPVADRHEPRVDPHAGPMPPTGDVLKGIILPISGKTAQFFRRKGRNLANASRKAGGDIGLLDAAMISELITIDGNPVLMKELLDEYDFFDMLALQQGFGELGKFSQRPGS
;
A
#
# COMPACT_ATOMS: atom_id res chain seq x y z
N MET A 1 62.17 3.98 -13.41
CA MET A 1 61.04 4.27 -14.31
C MET A 1 59.87 3.39 -13.87
N THR A 2 58.80 4.06 -13.44
CA THR A 2 57.38 3.64 -13.28
C THR A 2 57.04 2.25 -12.71
N ALA A 3 56.65 2.24 -11.43
CA ALA A 3 55.75 1.24 -10.85
C ALA A 3 54.30 1.63 -11.21
N THR A 4 53.54 0.70 -11.80
CA THR A 4 52.11 0.89 -12.10
C THR A 4 51.31 0.19 -11.01
N ALA A 5 50.76 0.95 -10.07
CA ALA A 5 49.78 0.46 -9.12
C ALA A 5 48.46 0.26 -9.85
N ALA A 6 48.01 -0.99 -9.95
CA ALA A 6 46.68 -1.33 -10.43
C ALA A 6 45.67 -1.01 -9.31
N ASP A 7 44.85 0.00 -9.57
CA ASP A 7 43.77 0.49 -8.71
C ASP A 7 42.64 -0.56 -8.68
N ALA A 8 42.61 -1.38 -7.63
CA ALA A 8 41.52 -2.30 -7.37
C ALA A 8 40.50 -1.60 -6.45
N HIS A 9 39.51 -0.94 -7.05
CA HIS A 9 38.34 -0.47 -6.33
C HIS A 9 37.58 -1.68 -5.73
N PRO A 10 37.35 -1.74 -4.41
CA PRO A 10 36.41 -2.71 -3.86
C PRO A 10 35.01 -2.30 -4.31
N VAL A 11 34.38 -3.14 -5.14
CA VAL A 11 32.95 -3.03 -5.44
C VAL A 11 32.24 -3.20 -4.10
N ALA A 12 31.74 -2.09 -3.56
CA ALA A 12 30.94 -2.09 -2.35
C ALA A 12 29.81 -3.12 -2.54
N ASP A 13 29.83 -4.13 -1.68
CA ASP A 13 28.79 -5.13 -1.52
C ASP A 13 27.48 -4.36 -1.34
N ARG A 14 26.72 -4.25 -2.42
CA ARG A 14 25.42 -3.61 -2.40
C ARG A 14 24.54 -4.57 -1.62
N HIS A 15 24.39 -4.31 -0.32
CA HIS A 15 23.28 -4.83 0.45
C HIS A 15 21.99 -4.39 -0.26
N GLU A 16 21.55 -5.19 -1.23
CA GLU A 16 20.20 -5.11 -1.74
C GLU A 16 19.29 -5.27 -0.53
N PRO A 17 18.36 -4.33 -0.28
CA PRO A 17 17.45 -4.46 0.82
C PRO A 17 16.70 -5.79 0.65
N ARG A 18 16.99 -6.75 1.53
CA ARG A 18 16.30 -8.05 1.56
C ARG A 18 14.80 -7.76 1.60
N VAL A 19 14.16 -8.08 0.50
CA VAL A 19 12.73 -7.90 0.29
C VAL A 19 12.03 -8.95 1.15
N ASP A 20 11.30 -8.50 2.16
CA ASP A 20 10.39 -9.38 2.89
C ASP A 20 9.03 -9.36 2.19
N PRO A 21 8.65 -10.41 1.43
CA PRO A 21 7.33 -10.54 0.82
C PRO A 21 6.22 -10.70 1.86
N HIS A 22 6.56 -10.88 3.14
CA HIS A 22 5.65 -11.01 4.28
C HIS A 22 5.57 -9.73 5.11
N ALA A 23 6.07 -8.58 4.62
CA ALA A 23 5.87 -7.31 5.29
C ALA A 23 4.37 -7.06 5.53
N GLY A 24 3.96 -7.24 6.79
CA GLY A 24 2.58 -7.10 7.22
C GLY A 24 2.02 -5.70 6.97
N PRO A 25 0.69 -5.55 6.99
CA PRO A 25 0.06 -4.25 6.76
C PRO A 25 0.49 -3.28 7.86
N MET A 26 0.83 -2.04 7.48
CA MET A 26 1.28 -1.07 8.47
C MET A 26 0.14 -0.73 9.45
N PRO A 27 0.41 -0.56 10.75
CA PRO A 27 -0.61 -0.18 11.74
C PRO A 27 -1.28 1.15 11.36
N PRO A 28 -2.55 1.39 11.72
CA PRO A 28 -3.26 2.61 11.36
C PRO A 28 -2.57 3.81 12.02
N THR A 29 -1.93 4.64 11.19
CA THR A 29 -1.30 5.89 11.64
C THR A 29 -1.84 7.02 10.77
N GLY A 30 -2.67 7.89 11.34
CA GLY A 30 -3.22 9.05 10.64
C GLY A 30 -4.70 9.30 10.91
N ASP A 31 -5.23 10.40 10.38
CA ASP A 31 -6.63 10.76 10.52
C ASP A 31 -7.52 9.85 9.66
N VAL A 32 -8.67 9.44 10.22
CA VAL A 32 -9.71 8.76 9.47
C VAL A 32 -10.30 9.74 8.46
N LEU A 33 -10.24 9.38 7.18
CA LEU A 33 -10.81 10.17 6.08
C LEU A 33 -12.26 9.81 5.80
N LYS A 34 -12.58 8.51 5.85
CA LYS A 34 -13.89 7.97 5.49
C LYS A 34 -14.09 6.61 6.13
N GLY A 35 -15.32 6.33 6.56
CA GLY A 35 -15.79 4.98 6.92
C GLY A 35 -16.86 4.51 5.93
N ILE A 36 -16.85 3.23 5.59
CA ILE A 36 -17.93 2.57 4.84
C ILE A 36 -18.28 1.23 5.50
N ILE A 37 -19.52 0.79 5.30
CA ILE A 37 -19.95 -0.58 5.63
C ILE A 37 -19.86 -1.40 4.35
N LEU A 38 -19.20 -2.55 4.44
CA LEU A 38 -19.05 -3.47 3.32
C LEU A 38 -20.37 -4.21 3.07
N PRO A 39 -20.94 -4.17 1.85
CA PRO A 39 -22.29 -4.65 1.56
C PRO A 39 -22.55 -6.13 1.89
N ILE A 40 -21.59 -7.02 1.63
CA ILE A 40 -21.76 -8.47 1.77
C ILE A 40 -21.28 -8.93 3.15
N SER A 41 -20.08 -8.54 3.55
CA SER A 41 -19.51 -8.95 4.84
C SER A 41 -20.10 -8.19 6.04
N GLY A 42 -20.73 -7.03 5.82
CA GLY A 42 -21.26 -6.16 6.89
C GLY A 42 -20.18 -5.51 7.76
N LYS A 43 -18.89 -5.75 7.47
CA LYS A 43 -17.76 -5.22 8.23
C LYS A 43 -17.57 -3.73 7.98
N THR A 44 -16.93 -3.05 8.92
CA THR A 44 -16.63 -1.61 8.80
C THR A 44 -15.24 -1.40 8.25
N ALA A 45 -15.13 -0.81 7.06
CA ALA A 45 -13.86 -0.39 6.50
C ALA A 45 -13.62 1.11 6.79
N GLN A 46 -12.44 1.44 7.29
CA GLN A 46 -12.02 2.82 7.55
C GLN A 46 -10.80 3.16 6.71
N PHE A 47 -10.87 4.27 5.98
CA PHE A 47 -9.76 4.81 5.20
C PHE A 47 -9.00 5.85 6.01
N PHE A 48 -7.67 5.82 5.94
CA PHE A 48 -6.79 6.71 6.67
C PHE A 48 -5.94 7.56 5.74
N ARG A 49 -5.66 8.79 6.17
CA ARG A 49 -4.66 9.64 5.52
C ARG A 49 -3.27 9.13 5.90
N ARG A 50 -2.47 8.73 4.92
CA ARG A 50 -1.06 8.35 5.13
C ARG A 50 -0.11 9.19 4.29
N LYS A 51 1.08 9.47 4.84
CA LYS A 51 2.12 10.27 4.18
C LYS A 51 3.02 9.38 3.32
N GLY A 52 2.89 9.46 1.99
CA GLY A 52 3.91 9.17 0.95
C GLY A 52 4.54 7.76 0.86
N ARG A 53 4.66 6.99 1.95
CA ARG A 53 5.26 5.64 1.99
C ARG A 53 4.34 4.54 1.47
N ASN A 54 3.03 4.80 1.43
CA ASN A 54 2.04 3.82 1.03
C ASN A 54 2.17 3.42 -0.44
N LEU A 55 2.51 4.35 -1.32
CA LEU A 55 2.68 4.04 -2.75
C LEU A 55 3.88 3.10 -2.97
N ALA A 56 5.00 3.33 -2.26
CA ALA A 56 6.16 2.46 -2.33
C ALA A 56 5.89 1.07 -1.74
N ASN A 57 5.10 0.98 -0.67
CA ASN A 57 4.68 -0.30 -0.09
C ASN A 57 3.72 -1.05 -1.03
N ALA A 58 2.73 -0.35 -1.56
CA ALA A 58 1.75 -0.92 -2.49
C ALA A 58 2.42 -1.40 -3.78
N SER A 59 3.33 -0.61 -4.35
CA SER A 59 4.13 -1.00 -5.51
C SER A 59 4.97 -2.26 -5.23
N ARG A 60 5.55 -2.37 -4.03
CA ARG A 60 6.26 -3.59 -3.60
C ARG A 60 5.33 -4.79 -3.47
N LYS A 61 4.15 -4.63 -2.87
CA LYS A 61 3.13 -5.68 -2.71
C LYS A 61 2.59 -6.17 -4.07
N ALA A 62 2.43 -5.26 -5.01
CA ALA A 62 1.93 -5.57 -6.35
C ALA A 62 2.97 -6.30 -7.22
N GLY A 63 4.26 -6.29 -6.83
CA GLY A 63 5.30 -7.04 -7.56
C GLY A 63 5.49 -6.64 -9.02
N GLY A 64 5.09 -5.41 -9.38
CA GLY A 64 5.10 -4.93 -10.78
C GLY A 64 3.83 -5.25 -11.57
N ASP A 65 2.88 -6.00 -11.01
CA ASP A 65 1.58 -6.23 -11.62
C ASP A 65 0.65 -5.02 -11.39
N ILE A 66 0.37 -4.28 -12.45
CA ILE A 66 -0.51 -3.11 -12.42
C ILE A 66 -1.93 -3.50 -11.98
N GLY A 67 -2.41 -4.70 -12.32
CA GLY A 67 -3.73 -5.18 -11.93
C GLY A 67 -3.90 -5.35 -10.42
N LEU A 68 -2.79 -5.54 -9.69
CA LEU A 68 -2.79 -5.69 -8.22
C LEU A 68 -2.52 -4.38 -7.49
N LEU A 69 -2.11 -3.32 -8.19
CA LEU A 69 -1.70 -2.06 -7.56
C LEU A 69 -2.84 -1.40 -6.78
N ASP A 70 -4.08 -1.45 -7.30
CA ASP A 70 -5.23 -0.86 -6.62
C ASP A 70 -5.56 -1.61 -5.33
N ALA A 71 -5.58 -2.95 -5.35
CA ALA A 71 -5.79 -3.77 -4.16
C ALA A 71 -4.66 -3.56 -3.13
N ALA A 72 -3.42 -3.45 -3.61
CA ALA A 72 -2.26 -3.15 -2.77
C ALA A 72 -2.38 -1.78 -2.09
N MET A 73 -2.77 -0.75 -2.85
CA MET A 73 -2.99 0.61 -2.35
C MET A 73 -4.10 0.66 -1.30
N ILE A 74 -5.23 0.00 -1.58
CA ILE A 74 -6.36 -0.11 -0.65
C ILE A 74 -5.89 -0.78 0.66
N SER A 75 -5.18 -1.90 0.59
CA SER A 75 -4.68 -2.61 1.79
C SER A 75 -3.76 -1.76 2.68
N GLU A 76 -3.04 -0.78 2.11
CA GLU A 76 -2.19 0.14 2.86
C GLU A 76 -2.95 1.30 3.51
N LEU A 77 -4.16 1.58 3.02
CA LEU A 77 -4.94 2.75 3.40
C LEU A 77 -6.12 2.43 4.29
N ILE A 78 -6.49 1.16 4.43
CA ILE A 78 -7.67 0.79 5.20
C ILE A 78 -7.36 -0.07 6.42
N THR A 79 -8.31 -0.05 7.36
CA THR A 79 -8.53 -1.12 8.33
C THR A 79 -9.94 -1.66 8.17
N ILE A 80 -10.15 -2.94 8.49
CA ILE A 80 -11.46 -3.56 8.55
C ILE A 80 -11.70 -4.00 10.00
N ASP A 81 -12.81 -3.51 10.59
CA ASP A 81 -13.15 -3.66 12.01
C ASP A 81 -11.99 -3.25 12.94
N GLY A 82 -11.27 -2.19 12.56
CA GLY A 82 -10.13 -1.65 13.30
C GLY A 82 -8.81 -2.39 13.08
N ASN A 83 -8.80 -3.49 12.31
CA ASN A 83 -7.59 -4.27 12.04
C ASN A 83 -7.00 -3.93 10.66
N PRO A 84 -5.67 -3.76 10.56
CA PRO A 84 -4.98 -3.72 9.28
C PRO A 84 -5.31 -4.97 8.45
N VAL A 85 -5.52 -4.81 7.15
CA VAL A 85 -5.89 -5.92 6.25
C VAL A 85 -4.75 -6.24 5.28
N LEU A 86 -4.51 -7.52 5.02
CA LEU A 86 -3.55 -7.94 4.00
C LEU A 86 -4.14 -7.80 2.59
N MET A 87 -3.29 -7.51 1.60
CA MET A 87 -3.73 -7.50 0.20
C MET A 87 -4.30 -8.87 -0.22
N LYS A 88 -3.68 -9.96 0.24
CA LYS A 88 -4.16 -11.31 -0.05
C LYS A 88 -5.54 -11.58 0.55
N GLU A 89 -5.79 -11.15 1.78
CA GLU A 89 -7.12 -11.27 2.41
C GLU A 89 -8.18 -10.54 1.59
N LEU A 90 -7.88 -9.33 1.09
CA LEU A 90 -8.79 -8.60 0.20
C LEU A 90 -9.15 -9.38 -1.07
N LEU A 91 -8.20 -10.12 -1.64
CA LEU A 91 -8.41 -10.86 -2.90
C LEU A 91 -9.09 -12.21 -2.67
N ASP A 92 -8.79 -12.88 -1.56
CA ASP A 92 -9.21 -14.26 -1.30
C ASP A 92 -10.49 -14.35 -0.44
N GLU A 93 -10.72 -13.40 0.47
CA GLU A 93 -11.78 -13.48 1.49
C GLU A 93 -12.94 -12.50 1.27
N TYR A 94 -12.74 -11.43 0.52
CA TYR A 94 -13.79 -10.43 0.28
C TYR A 94 -14.46 -10.66 -1.07
N ASP A 95 -15.80 -10.57 -1.05
CA ASP A 95 -16.61 -10.71 -2.25
C ASP A 95 -16.36 -9.55 -3.23
N PHE A 96 -16.67 -9.79 -4.51
CA PHE A 96 -16.59 -8.80 -5.57
C PHE A 96 -17.30 -7.48 -5.21
N PHE A 97 -18.48 -7.53 -4.60
CA PHE A 97 -19.23 -6.31 -4.25
C PHE A 97 -18.60 -5.54 -3.08
N ASP A 98 -17.97 -6.24 -2.13
CA ASP A 98 -17.21 -5.61 -1.05
C ASP A 98 -15.96 -4.92 -1.62
N MET A 99 -15.26 -5.60 -2.53
CA MET A 99 -14.10 -5.05 -3.23
C MET A 99 -14.47 -3.85 -4.09
N LEU A 100 -15.61 -3.89 -4.79
CA LEU A 100 -16.11 -2.76 -5.58
C LEU A 100 -16.43 -1.55 -4.68
N ALA A 101 -17.04 -1.77 -3.51
CA ALA A 101 -17.32 -0.70 -2.56
C ALA A 101 -16.02 -0.05 -2.03
N LEU A 102 -14.99 -0.86 -1.76
CA LEU A 102 -13.66 -0.38 -1.37
C LEU A 102 -13.01 0.46 -2.49
N GLN A 103 -13.09 0.01 -3.74
CA GLN A 103 -12.55 0.76 -4.89
C GLN A 103 -13.27 2.11 -5.09
N GLN A 104 -14.60 2.13 -4.98
CA GLN A 104 -15.36 3.37 -5.06
C GLN A 104 -15.00 4.33 -3.92
N GLY A 105 -14.94 3.81 -2.69
CA GLY A 105 -14.51 4.57 -1.51
C GLY A 105 -13.12 5.17 -1.69
N PHE A 106 -12.17 4.40 -2.23
CA PHE A 106 -10.82 4.86 -2.55
C PHE A 106 -10.81 5.96 -3.63
N GLY A 107 -11.54 5.77 -4.72
CA GLY A 107 -11.62 6.76 -5.82
C GLY A 107 -12.20 8.11 -5.40
N GLU A 108 -13.08 8.13 -4.40
CA GLU A 108 -13.60 9.36 -3.83
C GLU A 108 -12.57 10.14 -3.01
N LEU A 109 -11.61 9.47 -2.36
CA LEU A 109 -10.54 10.16 -1.60
C LEU A 109 -9.69 11.06 -2.50
N GLY A 110 -9.46 10.65 -3.75
CA GLY A 110 -8.78 11.48 -4.75
C GLY A 110 -9.51 12.79 -5.03
N LYS A 111 -10.85 12.77 -5.02
CA LYS A 111 -11.70 13.96 -5.23
C LYS A 111 -11.65 14.91 -4.03
N PHE A 112 -11.52 14.40 -2.80
CA PHE A 112 -11.37 15.21 -1.59
C PHE A 112 -10.03 15.95 -1.51
N SER A 113 -8.99 15.48 -2.20
CA SER A 113 -7.67 16.13 -2.22
C SER A 113 -7.59 17.38 -3.10
N GLN A 114 -8.60 17.63 -3.96
CA GLN A 114 -8.65 18.78 -4.88
C GLN A 114 -9.39 20.02 -4.35
N ARG A 115 -9.64 20.14 -3.04
CA ARG A 115 -10.03 21.43 -2.45
C ARG A 115 -9.10 21.81 -1.31
N PRO A 116 -8.18 22.74 -1.60
CA PRO A 116 -8.20 24.00 -0.88
C PRO A 116 -8.05 25.18 -1.86
N GLY A 117 -9.07 26.05 -1.94
CA GLY A 117 -9.00 27.26 -2.77
C GLY A 117 -10.34 27.78 -3.28
N SER A 118 -11.26 28.06 -2.36
CA SER A 118 -12.20 29.20 -2.47
C SER A 118 -11.85 30.16 -1.36
#